data_AF-A0AAV4EGY4-F1
#
_entry.id   AF-A0AAV4EGY4-F1
#
_cell.length_a   1.000
_cell.length_b   1.000
_cell.length_c   1.000
_cell.angle_alpha   90.00
_cell.angle_beta   90.00
_cell.angle_gamma   90.00
#
_symmetry.space_group_name_H-M   'P 1'
#
loop_
_entity.id
_entity.type
_entity.pdbx_description
1 polymer ?
#
loop_
_entity_poly.entity_id
_entity_poly.type
_entity_poly.pdbx_seq_one_letter_code
_entity_poly.pdbx_strand_id
1 'polypeptide(L)'
;MRSPSLSQRAKPPVPHIRCLSDPDLLNPEVQAPGKHKSNERLQLAHRALLVVEAPSSRGGRKIKHFLNSLRIDVKVVPKSKTLPPLNNKKSARYAVVVFENYSSYLKLDSWSRQVIDKYCRDYHVGIVGFVRPPREDGSQVTYFDGYHLTLQHRMELEDMKLNFDSYLWRVLRPGEVWKGFLPGKWAVFHSNHSTYQNLAYSRLSSKYLEFEDDEKDSATAGFQFVTAVMDKGEIDGIPKILFGNDLSFWLHTVMMMDTLSYLSFGKLELTLERYIQVDVDDIFVGKKGIRMTVDDVEALVATQDRLQKDVDGFQFNLGYSGGFYLSGNEEEDEGDKRLLGR
;
A
#
# COMPACT_ATOMS: atom_id res chain seq x y z
N MET A 1 43.12 36.91 24.79
CA MET A 1 42.63 36.28 23.56
C MET A 1 42.09 34.91 23.94
N ARG A 2 40.77 34.71 23.94
CA ARG A 2 40.13 33.40 24.14
C ARG A 2 39.72 32.88 22.77
N SER A 3 40.18 31.69 22.42
CA SER A 3 39.81 30.97 21.20
C SER A 3 38.29 30.75 21.15
N PRO A 4 37.64 30.88 19.98
CA PRO A 4 36.22 30.56 19.87
C PRO A 4 36.05 29.05 20.05
N SER A 5 35.12 28.67 20.92
CA SER A 5 34.73 27.27 21.12
C SER A 5 34.11 26.76 19.82
N LEU A 6 34.76 25.79 19.19
CA LEU A 6 34.17 24.97 18.12
C LEU A 6 32.82 24.43 18.64
N SER A 7 31.71 24.92 18.08
CA SER A 7 30.41 24.35 18.37
C SER A 7 30.47 22.87 17.95
N GLN A 8 30.05 21.97 18.83
CA GLN A 8 29.96 20.56 18.48
C GLN A 8 29.00 20.44 17.30
N ARG A 9 29.52 20.08 16.13
CA ARG A 9 28.71 19.77 14.94
C ARG A 9 27.63 18.78 15.34
N ALA A 10 26.37 19.19 15.23
CA ALA A 10 25.24 18.31 15.47
C ALA A 10 25.39 17.08 14.56
N LYS A 11 25.36 15.88 15.16
CA LYS A 11 25.42 14.65 14.36
C LYS A 11 24.17 14.60 13.49
N PRO A 12 24.29 14.36 12.18
CA PRO A 12 23.12 14.25 11.32
C PRO A 12 22.21 13.13 11.82
N PRO A 13 20.88 13.30 11.73
CA PRO A 13 19.93 12.28 12.14
C PRO A 13 20.19 11.00 11.36
N VAL A 14 20.36 9.89 12.08
CA VAL A 14 20.54 8.56 11.49
C VAL A 14 19.17 7.92 11.35
N PRO A 15 18.85 7.28 10.22
CA PRO A 15 17.60 6.54 10.07
C PRO A 15 17.45 5.54 11.22
N HIS A 16 16.30 5.59 11.91
CA HIS A 16 15.97 4.60 12.95
C HIS A 16 15.75 3.19 12.37
N ILE A 17 15.61 3.09 11.05
CA ILE A 17 15.34 1.86 10.31
C ILE A 17 16.56 1.55 9.45
N ARG A 18 17.15 0.37 9.66
CA ARG A 18 18.10 -0.23 8.72
C ARG A 18 17.29 -1.18 7.84
N CYS A 19 17.32 -0.99 6.52
CA CYS A 19 16.73 -1.99 5.61
C CYS A 19 17.51 -3.29 5.78
N LEU A 20 16.92 -4.26 6.48
CA LEU A 20 17.51 -5.59 6.71
C LEU A 20 17.35 -6.53 5.50
N SER A 21 16.73 -6.06 4.42
CA SER A 21 16.64 -6.82 3.17
C SER A 21 18.02 -6.89 2.53
N ASP A 22 18.73 -7.98 2.80
CA ASP A 22 19.87 -8.40 2.00
C ASP A 22 19.35 -8.77 0.59
N PRO A 23 19.69 -8.01 -0.45
CA PRO A 23 19.23 -8.30 -1.80
C PRO A 23 19.73 -9.66 -2.31
N ASP A 24 20.79 -10.22 -1.70
CA ASP A 24 21.42 -11.48 -2.12
C ASP A 24 20.85 -12.74 -1.45
N LEU A 25 20.02 -12.59 -0.40
CA LEU A 25 19.29 -13.72 0.23
C LEU A 25 17.92 -13.99 -0.40
N LEU A 26 17.51 -13.19 -1.39
CA LEU A 26 16.24 -13.34 -2.07
C LEU A 26 16.35 -14.40 -3.18
N ASN A 27 15.56 -15.47 -3.04
CA ASN A 27 15.49 -16.54 -4.03
C ASN A 27 15.24 -15.96 -5.45
N PRO A 28 16.15 -16.16 -6.43
CA PRO A 28 16.04 -15.60 -7.78
C PRO A 28 14.74 -16.00 -8.50
N GLU A 29 14.12 -17.13 -8.11
CA GLU A 29 12.86 -17.57 -8.68
C GLU A 29 11.65 -16.71 -8.28
N VAL A 30 11.71 -16.05 -7.11
CA VAL A 30 10.68 -15.17 -6.55
C VAL A 30 10.73 -13.76 -7.17
N GLN A 31 11.88 -13.38 -7.77
CA GLN A 31 12.10 -12.04 -8.36
C GLN A 31 12.04 -11.99 -9.89
N ALA A 32 10.92 -12.38 -10.49
CA ALA A 32 10.64 -11.88 -11.83
C ALA A 32 9.37 -11.03 -11.78
N PRO A 33 9.47 -9.72 -11.49
CA PRO A 33 8.38 -8.79 -11.75
C PRO A 33 7.97 -8.94 -13.22
N GLY A 34 6.78 -9.50 -13.46
CA GLY A 34 6.27 -9.76 -14.80
C GLY A 34 6.24 -11.22 -15.27
N LYS A 35 6.56 -12.24 -14.45
CA LYS A 35 6.25 -13.65 -14.80
C LYS A 35 4.74 -13.93 -14.95
N HIS A 36 3.91 -13.05 -14.39
CA HIS A 36 2.46 -13.05 -14.62
C HIS A 36 2.04 -12.31 -15.88
N LYS A 37 2.95 -11.90 -16.78
CA LYS A 37 2.55 -11.37 -18.09
C LYS A 37 2.26 -12.56 -19.00
N SER A 38 0.99 -12.78 -19.34
CA SER A 38 0.64 -13.80 -20.33
C SER A 38 1.13 -13.36 -21.73
N ASN A 39 1.71 -14.30 -22.48
CA ASN A 39 1.97 -14.12 -23.92
C ASN A 39 0.67 -14.09 -24.73
N GLU A 40 -0.43 -14.57 -24.13
CA GLU A 40 -1.76 -14.49 -24.71
C GLU A 40 -2.27 -13.06 -24.67
N ARG A 41 -2.30 -12.43 -25.85
CA ARG A 41 -2.85 -11.07 -26.08
C ARG A 41 -4.38 -11.04 -25.94
N LEU A 42 -4.93 -11.49 -24.81
CA LEU A 42 -6.28 -11.12 -24.43
C LEU A 42 -6.29 -9.59 -24.26
N GLN A 43 -7.08 -8.90 -25.08
CA GLN A 43 -7.18 -7.44 -25.00
C GLN A 43 -7.98 -7.06 -23.75
N LEU A 44 -7.30 -6.97 -22.61
CA LEU A 44 -7.80 -6.40 -21.38
C LEU A 44 -7.76 -4.87 -21.48
N ALA A 45 -8.88 -4.21 -21.22
CA ALA A 45 -8.92 -2.75 -21.06
C ALA A 45 -8.26 -2.32 -19.74
N HIS A 46 -7.61 -1.15 -19.72
CA HIS A 46 -7.06 -0.54 -18.49
C HIS A 46 -8.19 0.04 -17.62
N ARG A 47 -9.03 -0.86 -17.09
CA ARG A 47 -10.29 -0.51 -16.42
C ARG A 47 -10.63 -1.53 -15.34
N ALA A 48 -11.21 -1.07 -14.24
CA ALA A 48 -11.74 -1.90 -13.17
C ALA A 48 -13.28 -1.87 -13.13
N LEU A 49 -13.90 -3.00 -12.80
CA LEU A 49 -15.31 -3.06 -12.41
C LEU A 49 -15.38 -3.00 -10.88
N LEU A 50 -16.07 -2.01 -10.32
CA LEU A 50 -16.25 -1.86 -8.88
C LEU A 50 -17.71 -2.10 -8.51
N VAL A 51 -17.96 -3.18 -7.79
CA VAL A 51 -19.28 -3.52 -7.22
C VAL A 51 -19.39 -2.94 -5.82
N VAL A 52 -20.36 -2.05 -5.61
CA VAL A 52 -20.55 -1.30 -4.35
C VAL A 52 -21.84 -1.72 -3.64
N GLU A 53 -21.87 -1.55 -2.32
CA GLU A 53 -23.06 -1.81 -1.51
C GLU A 53 -24.21 -0.86 -1.87
N ALA A 54 -23.88 0.41 -2.14
CA ALA A 54 -24.80 1.46 -2.55
C ALA A 54 -24.08 2.49 -3.45
N PRO A 55 -24.79 3.22 -4.34
CA PRO A 55 -24.17 4.16 -5.29
C PRO A 55 -23.22 5.20 -4.66
N SER A 56 -23.47 5.62 -3.42
CA SER A 56 -22.72 6.66 -2.70
C SER A 56 -21.97 6.14 -1.47
N SER A 57 -21.79 4.81 -1.35
CA SER A 57 -21.12 4.19 -0.21
C SER A 57 -19.74 4.82 0.04
N ARG A 58 -19.40 5.02 1.32
CA ARG A 58 -18.12 5.62 1.70
C ARG A 58 -16.95 4.76 1.24
N GLY A 59 -17.06 3.44 1.38
CA GLY A 59 -16.06 2.48 0.91
C GLY A 59 -15.90 2.48 -0.60
N GLY A 60 -17.02 2.42 -1.32
CA GLY A 60 -17.03 2.49 -2.79
C GLY A 60 -16.38 3.76 -3.32
N ARG A 61 -16.69 4.92 -2.72
CA ARG A 61 -16.01 6.19 -3.04
C ARG A 61 -14.51 6.11 -2.79
N LYS A 62 -14.09 5.57 -1.64
CA LYS A 62 -12.67 5.46 -1.29
C LYS A 62 -11.90 4.58 -2.27
N ILE A 63 -12.43 3.41 -2.60
CA ILE A 63 -11.84 2.50 -3.59
C ILE A 63 -11.78 3.17 -4.97
N LYS A 64 -12.86 3.84 -5.39
CA LYS A 64 -12.90 4.59 -6.65
C LYS A 64 -11.82 5.68 -6.69
N HIS A 65 -11.69 6.49 -5.64
CA HIS A 65 -10.69 7.55 -5.58
C HIS A 65 -9.27 7.00 -5.65
N PHE A 66 -9.00 5.89 -4.94
CA PHE A 66 -7.71 5.20 -5.03
C PHE A 66 -7.40 4.71 -6.44
N LEU A 67 -8.35 4.02 -7.10
CA LEU A 67 -8.14 3.53 -8.48
C LEU A 67 -7.93 4.70 -9.46
N ASN A 68 -8.70 5.77 -9.31
CA ASN A 68 -8.54 6.97 -10.12
C ASN A 68 -7.18 7.65 -9.90
N SER A 69 -6.62 7.65 -8.68
CA SER A 69 -5.27 8.20 -8.43
C SER A 69 -4.17 7.39 -9.12
N LEU A 70 -4.44 6.12 -9.43
CA LEU A 70 -3.56 5.29 -10.28
C LEU A 70 -3.87 5.43 -11.78
N ARG A 71 -4.72 6.40 -12.17
CA ARG A 71 -5.19 6.62 -13.55
C ARG A 71 -5.92 5.40 -14.15
N ILE A 72 -6.57 4.59 -13.32
CA ILE A 72 -7.37 3.44 -13.75
C ILE A 72 -8.82 3.88 -13.94
N ASP A 73 -9.42 3.59 -15.10
CA ASP A 73 -10.83 3.85 -15.33
C ASP A 73 -11.69 2.92 -14.47
N VAL A 74 -12.73 3.46 -13.82
CA VAL A 74 -13.59 2.66 -12.92
C VAL A 74 -15.04 2.70 -13.39
N LYS A 75 -15.63 1.51 -13.63
CA LYS A 75 -17.09 1.38 -13.75
C LYS A 75 -17.67 0.97 -12.40
N VAL A 76 -18.45 1.86 -11.78
CA VAL A 76 -19.13 1.58 -10.51
C VAL A 76 -20.52 1.02 -10.76
N VAL A 77 -20.86 -0.08 -10.06
CA VAL A 77 -22.17 -0.75 -10.15
C VAL A 77 -22.64 -1.12 -8.75
N PRO A 78 -23.84 -0.69 -8.32
CA PRO A 78 -24.42 -1.15 -7.06
C PRO A 78 -24.77 -2.64 -7.14
N LYS A 79 -24.59 -3.38 -6.05
CA LYS A 79 -24.90 -4.82 -5.97
C LYS A 79 -26.36 -5.17 -6.30
N SER A 80 -27.28 -4.23 -6.14
CA SER A 80 -28.71 -4.38 -6.45
C SER A 80 -29.05 -4.18 -7.93
N LYS A 81 -28.10 -3.72 -8.75
CA LYS A 81 -28.31 -3.49 -10.18
C LYS A 81 -27.75 -4.64 -11.01
N THR A 82 -28.35 -4.84 -12.18
CA THR A 82 -27.86 -5.79 -13.17
C THR A 82 -26.41 -5.47 -13.58
N LEU A 83 -25.64 -6.53 -13.78
CA LEU A 83 -24.26 -6.42 -14.23
C LEU A 83 -24.17 -5.71 -15.60
N PRO A 84 -23.17 -4.85 -15.81
CA PRO A 84 -22.92 -4.24 -17.10
C PRO A 84 -22.35 -5.28 -18.06
N PRO A 85 -22.32 -4.98 -19.37
CA PRO A 85 -21.58 -5.81 -20.32
C PRO A 85 -20.12 -5.97 -19.89
N LEU A 86 -19.67 -7.22 -19.77
CA LEU A 86 -18.31 -7.57 -19.31
C LEU A 86 -17.31 -7.72 -20.45
N ASN A 87 -17.77 -8.12 -21.63
CA ASN A 87 -16.94 -8.32 -22.80
C ASN A 87 -17.52 -7.59 -24.04
N ASN A 88 -16.71 -7.51 -25.10
CA ASN A 88 -17.17 -7.15 -26.43
C ASN A 88 -16.45 -8.04 -27.46
N LYS A 89 -17.19 -8.98 -28.06
CA LYS A 89 -16.67 -10.01 -28.99
C LYS A 89 -15.54 -10.85 -28.36
N LYS A 90 -14.29 -10.36 -28.43
CA LYS A 90 -13.07 -11.02 -27.93
C LYS A 90 -12.25 -10.17 -26.94
N SER A 91 -12.72 -8.97 -26.57
CA SER A 91 -12.02 -8.10 -25.61
C SER A 91 -12.75 -8.05 -24.28
N ALA A 92 -12.00 -8.22 -23.19
CA ALA A 92 -12.49 -8.05 -21.83
C ALA A 92 -12.48 -6.57 -21.45
N ARG A 93 -13.61 -6.08 -20.93
CA ARG A 93 -13.78 -4.65 -20.62
C ARG A 93 -13.15 -4.25 -19.29
N TYR A 94 -12.77 -5.20 -18.45
CA TYR A 94 -12.25 -4.96 -17.11
C TYR A 94 -11.09 -5.90 -16.81
N ALA A 95 -9.94 -5.36 -16.41
CA ALA A 95 -8.77 -6.13 -16.05
C ALA A 95 -8.82 -6.68 -14.61
N VAL A 96 -9.77 -6.21 -13.79
CA VAL A 96 -10.02 -6.69 -12.43
C VAL A 96 -11.47 -6.42 -12.04
N VAL A 97 -12.05 -7.28 -11.20
CA VAL A 97 -13.33 -7.05 -10.53
C VAL A 97 -13.09 -6.79 -9.05
N VAL A 98 -13.59 -5.68 -8.53
CA VAL A 98 -13.42 -5.27 -7.13
C VAL A 98 -14.78 -5.25 -6.46
N PHE A 99 -14.90 -5.95 -5.34
CA PHE A 99 -16.07 -5.89 -4.47
C PHE A 99 -15.76 -5.06 -3.23
N GLU A 100 -16.53 -3.98 -3.02
CA GLU A 100 -16.48 -3.20 -1.78
C GLU A 100 -16.73 -4.07 -0.54
N ASN A 101 -17.52 -5.13 -0.70
CA ASN A 101 -17.78 -6.13 0.31
C ASN A 101 -17.81 -7.51 -0.35
N TYR A 102 -16.86 -8.38 -0.01
CA TYR A 102 -16.75 -9.71 -0.59
C TYR A 102 -18.00 -10.56 -0.34
N SER A 103 -18.72 -10.31 0.76
CA SER A 103 -20.02 -10.96 1.01
C SER A 103 -21.04 -10.72 -0.12
N SER A 104 -20.94 -9.60 -0.85
CA SER A 104 -21.82 -9.33 -1.99
C SER A 104 -21.54 -10.25 -3.18
N TYR A 105 -20.28 -10.69 -3.39
CA TYR A 105 -19.93 -11.70 -4.40
C TYR A 105 -20.46 -13.08 -4.02
N LEU A 106 -20.33 -13.45 -2.75
CA LEU A 106 -20.78 -14.74 -2.22
C LEU A 106 -22.31 -14.89 -2.22
N LYS A 107 -23.04 -13.77 -2.15
CA LYS A 107 -24.51 -13.72 -2.12
C LYS A 107 -25.13 -13.33 -3.46
N LEU A 108 -24.36 -13.28 -4.55
CA LEU A 108 -24.91 -13.07 -5.89
C LEU A 108 -25.92 -14.18 -6.21
N ASP A 109 -26.96 -13.83 -6.96
CA ASP A 109 -27.84 -14.84 -7.54
C ASP A 109 -27.07 -15.74 -8.51
N SER A 110 -27.54 -16.97 -8.72
CA SER A 110 -26.85 -17.98 -9.51
C SER A 110 -26.49 -17.50 -10.93
N TRP A 111 -27.34 -16.69 -11.56
CA TRP A 111 -27.10 -16.20 -12.91
C TRP A 111 -25.99 -15.14 -12.93
N SER A 112 -26.12 -14.09 -12.12
CA SER A 112 -25.09 -13.04 -12.02
C SER A 112 -23.74 -13.62 -11.62
N ARG A 113 -23.76 -14.62 -10.72
CA ARG A 113 -22.58 -15.32 -10.29
C ARG A 113 -21.91 -16.09 -11.42
N GLN A 114 -22.67 -16.91 -12.16
CA GLN A 114 -22.15 -17.64 -13.31
C GLN A 114 -21.56 -16.71 -14.38
N VAL A 115 -22.18 -15.55 -14.63
CA VAL A 115 -21.68 -14.56 -15.59
C VAL A 115 -20.32 -14.00 -15.17
N ILE A 116 -20.16 -13.61 -13.90
CA ILE A 116 -18.87 -13.11 -13.38
C ILE A 116 -17.83 -14.23 -13.37
N ASP A 117 -18.18 -15.41 -12.90
CA ASP A 117 -17.23 -16.52 -12.75
C ASP A 117 -16.75 -17.00 -14.13
N LYS A 118 -17.65 -17.07 -15.11
CA LYS A 118 -17.29 -17.36 -16.50
C LYS A 118 -16.38 -16.28 -17.07
N TYR A 119 -16.69 -15.00 -16.85
CA TYR A 119 -15.84 -13.90 -17.31
C TYR A 119 -14.42 -13.97 -16.70
N CYS A 120 -14.32 -14.21 -15.40
CA CYS A 120 -13.04 -14.30 -14.70
C CYS A 120 -12.20 -15.47 -15.23
N ARG A 121 -12.81 -16.63 -15.50
CA ARG A 121 -12.12 -17.79 -16.08
C ARG A 121 -11.75 -17.60 -17.55
N ASP A 122 -12.67 -17.11 -18.38
CA ASP A 122 -12.46 -16.93 -19.82
C ASP A 122 -11.37 -15.89 -20.14
N TYR A 123 -11.18 -14.89 -19.27
CA TYR A 123 -10.26 -13.77 -19.49
C TYR A 123 -9.11 -13.68 -18.48
N HIS A 124 -8.98 -14.67 -17.58
CA HIS A 124 -8.02 -14.67 -16.48
C HIS A 124 -8.07 -13.37 -15.67
N VAL A 125 -9.27 -12.93 -15.31
CA VAL A 125 -9.48 -11.72 -14.50
C VAL A 125 -9.65 -12.12 -13.04
N GLY A 126 -8.83 -11.56 -12.15
CA GLY A 126 -8.94 -11.81 -10.73
C GLY A 126 -9.96 -10.92 -9.99
N ILE A 127 -10.27 -11.31 -8.75
CA ILE A 127 -11.20 -10.60 -7.87
C ILE A 127 -10.48 -9.99 -6.66
N VAL A 128 -10.76 -8.72 -6.38
CA VAL A 128 -10.41 -8.10 -5.10
C VAL A 128 -11.66 -8.03 -4.23
N GLY A 129 -11.54 -8.49 -2.97
CA GLY A 129 -12.63 -8.42 -2.00
C GLY A 129 -12.20 -7.74 -0.72
N PHE A 130 -12.97 -6.76 -0.26
CA PHE A 130 -12.84 -6.24 1.10
C PHE A 130 -13.87 -6.93 1.99
N VAL A 131 -13.47 -7.36 3.18
CA VAL A 131 -14.38 -7.91 4.18
C VAL A 131 -14.77 -6.79 5.13
N ARG A 132 -16.08 -6.64 5.34
CA ARG A 132 -16.61 -5.74 6.37
C ARG A 132 -17.43 -6.54 7.37
N PRO A 133 -17.42 -6.12 8.65
CA PRO A 133 -18.30 -6.71 9.63
C PRO A 133 -19.75 -6.55 9.16
N PRO A 134 -20.59 -7.58 9.39
CA PRO A 134 -22.04 -7.42 9.30
C PRO A 134 -22.51 -6.23 10.16
N ARG A 135 -23.67 -5.64 9.81
CA ARG A 135 -24.36 -4.64 10.64
C ARG A 135 -24.51 -5.14 12.09
N GLU A 136 -24.70 -4.24 13.04
CA GLU A 136 -24.52 -4.43 14.49
C GLU A 136 -25.07 -5.77 15.06
N ASP A 137 -26.16 -6.29 14.51
CA ASP A 137 -26.82 -7.53 14.97
C ASP A 137 -26.28 -8.85 14.35
N GLY A 138 -25.28 -8.78 13.48
CA GLY A 138 -24.76 -9.95 12.78
C GLY A 138 -23.76 -10.78 13.59
N SER A 139 -23.67 -12.07 13.25
CA SER A 139 -22.72 -13.01 13.86
C SER A 139 -21.27 -12.50 13.78
N GLN A 140 -20.55 -12.68 14.88
CA GLN A 140 -19.11 -12.41 14.97
C GLN A 140 -18.30 -13.34 14.05
N VAL A 141 -18.84 -14.51 13.72
CA VAL A 141 -18.19 -15.50 12.85
C VAL A 141 -19.10 -15.85 11.68
N THR A 142 -18.56 -15.81 10.46
CA THR A 142 -19.26 -16.25 9.25
C THR A 142 -18.47 -17.36 8.59
N TYR A 143 -19.16 -18.43 8.21
CA TYR A 143 -18.55 -19.58 7.57
C TYR A 143 -19.04 -19.73 6.13
N PHE A 144 -18.11 -20.04 5.22
CA PHE A 144 -18.37 -20.25 3.81
C PHE A 144 -17.84 -21.62 3.40
N ASP A 145 -18.69 -22.64 3.61
CA ASP A 145 -18.39 -24.05 3.32
C ASP A 145 -17.77 -24.28 1.95
N GLY A 146 -18.41 -23.77 0.89
CA GLY A 146 -17.94 -23.94 -0.49
C GLY A 146 -16.60 -23.27 -0.79
N TYR A 147 -16.07 -22.49 0.14
CA TYR A 147 -14.75 -21.85 0.07
C TYR A 147 -13.81 -22.30 1.18
N HIS A 148 -14.21 -23.23 2.07
CA HIS A 148 -13.42 -23.60 3.25
C HIS A 148 -12.89 -22.40 4.04
N LEU A 149 -13.70 -21.33 4.12
CA LEU A 149 -13.27 -20.04 4.65
C LEU A 149 -14.17 -19.63 5.81
N THR A 150 -13.54 -19.35 6.95
CA THR A 150 -14.18 -18.77 8.13
C THR A 150 -13.67 -17.34 8.31
N LEU A 151 -14.60 -16.40 8.50
CA LEU A 151 -14.30 -15.01 8.79
C LEU A 151 -14.73 -14.70 10.22
N GLN A 152 -13.80 -14.25 11.04
CA GLN A 152 -14.10 -13.71 12.36
C GLN A 152 -13.99 -12.19 12.30
N HIS A 153 -15.08 -11.50 12.65
CA HIS A 153 -15.25 -10.06 12.48
C HIS A 153 -15.02 -9.32 13.78
N ARG A 154 -14.97 -7.98 13.68
CA ARG A 154 -14.95 -7.03 14.79
C ARG A 154 -13.74 -7.15 15.72
N MET A 155 -12.62 -7.63 15.19
CA MET A 155 -11.36 -7.74 15.92
C MET A 155 -10.68 -6.38 16.01
N GLU A 156 -10.19 -6.01 17.19
CA GLU A 156 -9.25 -4.91 17.35
C GLU A 156 -7.85 -5.49 17.43
N LEU A 157 -6.99 -5.00 16.56
CA LEU A 157 -5.70 -5.60 16.27
C LEU A 157 -4.60 -4.55 16.38
N GLU A 158 -3.39 -5.01 16.62
CA GLU A 158 -2.18 -4.19 16.66
C GLU A 158 -1.04 -4.89 15.94
N ASP A 159 -0.09 -4.10 15.47
CA ASP A 159 1.06 -4.51 14.68
C ASP A 159 0.68 -5.25 13.38
N MET A 160 1.43 -5.06 12.31
CA MET A 160 1.20 -5.79 11.06
C MET A 160 2.50 -6.25 10.44
N LYS A 161 2.55 -7.55 10.16
CA LYS A 161 3.65 -8.22 9.47
C LYS A 161 3.14 -8.78 8.15
N LEU A 162 3.85 -8.50 7.06
CA LEU A 162 3.56 -9.09 5.75
C LEU A 162 4.29 -10.43 5.59
N ASN A 163 3.69 -11.35 4.84
CA ASN A 163 4.32 -12.61 4.50
C ASN A 163 5.45 -12.38 3.50
N PHE A 164 6.70 -12.62 3.90
CA PHE A 164 7.87 -12.44 3.05
C PHE A 164 7.87 -13.38 1.83
N ASP A 165 7.36 -14.60 1.99
CA ASP A 165 7.47 -15.67 0.98
C ASP A 165 6.39 -15.59 -0.12
N SER A 166 5.53 -14.56 -0.10
CA SER A 166 4.51 -14.40 -1.12
C SER A 166 5.11 -13.80 -2.40
N TYR A 167 4.81 -14.44 -3.54
CA TYR A 167 5.16 -13.93 -4.87
C TYR A 167 4.25 -12.78 -5.34
N LEU A 168 3.32 -12.32 -4.49
CA LEU A 168 2.42 -11.19 -4.79
C LEU A 168 3.18 -9.86 -4.89
N TRP A 169 4.24 -9.69 -4.10
CA TRP A 169 4.84 -8.39 -3.85
C TRP A 169 5.68 -7.89 -5.02
N ARG A 170 5.37 -6.67 -5.48
CA ARG A 170 6.06 -6.01 -6.60
C ARG A 170 6.59 -4.65 -6.19
N VAL A 171 5.74 -3.83 -5.56
CA VAL A 171 6.07 -2.55 -4.94
C VAL A 171 6.50 -2.78 -3.50
N LEU A 172 5.79 -3.63 -2.76
CA LEU A 172 6.14 -3.93 -1.38
C LEU A 172 7.42 -4.78 -1.31
N ARG A 173 8.18 -4.55 -0.24
CA ARG A 173 9.32 -5.37 0.17
C ARG A 173 9.11 -5.71 1.64
N PRO A 174 8.40 -6.81 1.96
CA PRO A 174 8.25 -7.27 3.32
C PRO A 174 9.61 -7.48 3.99
N GLY A 175 9.66 -7.35 5.30
CA GLY A 175 10.88 -7.56 6.11
C GLY A 175 10.73 -6.99 7.51
N GLU A 176 9.92 -5.94 7.64
CA GLU A 176 9.65 -5.26 8.91
C GLU A 176 8.22 -5.46 9.42
N VAL A 177 8.05 -5.13 10.70
CA VAL A 177 6.75 -5.06 11.36
C VAL A 177 6.34 -3.59 11.46
N TRP A 178 5.18 -3.25 10.91
CA TRP A 178 4.54 -1.98 11.25
C TRP A 178 4.01 -2.09 12.68
N LYS A 179 4.38 -1.17 13.57
CA LYS A 179 3.97 -1.19 14.98
C LYS A 179 2.86 -0.18 15.28
N GLY A 180 1.92 -0.58 16.13
CA GLY A 180 0.84 0.28 16.63
C GLY A 180 -0.56 -0.30 16.43
N PHE A 181 -1.57 0.42 16.93
CA PHE A 181 -2.98 0.01 16.81
C PHE A 181 -3.49 0.13 15.38
N LEU A 182 -4.06 -0.95 14.85
CA LEU A 182 -4.69 -0.91 13.54
C LEU A 182 -6.01 -0.10 13.59
N PRO A 183 -6.33 0.67 12.55
CA PRO A 183 -7.48 1.56 12.57
C PRO A 183 -8.79 0.79 12.44
N GLY A 184 -9.70 1.03 13.39
CA GLY A 184 -11.05 0.46 13.38
C GLY A 184 -11.08 -1.04 13.64
N LYS A 185 -12.16 -1.68 13.20
CA LYS A 185 -12.43 -3.09 13.45
C LYS A 185 -12.15 -3.94 12.21
N TRP A 186 -11.48 -5.06 12.42
CA TRP A 186 -10.96 -5.93 11.38
C TRP A 186 -11.73 -7.25 11.31
N ALA A 187 -11.72 -7.85 10.13
CA ALA A 187 -12.01 -9.25 9.94
C ALA A 187 -10.70 -10.03 9.79
N VAL A 188 -10.65 -11.21 10.39
CA VAL A 188 -9.53 -12.14 10.29
C VAL A 188 -9.98 -13.41 9.57
N PHE A 189 -9.08 -13.98 8.79
CA PHE A 189 -9.36 -15.13 7.92
C PHE A 189 -8.82 -16.41 8.55
N HIS A 190 -9.67 -17.44 8.59
CA HIS A 190 -9.29 -18.78 9.00
C HIS A 190 -9.65 -19.76 7.89
N SER A 191 -8.67 -20.51 7.40
CA SER A 191 -8.88 -21.58 6.43
C SER A 191 -7.86 -22.69 6.63
N ASN A 192 -8.26 -23.92 6.35
CA ASN A 192 -7.41 -25.11 6.33
C ASN A 192 -7.14 -25.62 4.91
N HIS A 193 -7.56 -24.89 3.86
CA HIS A 193 -7.45 -25.32 2.47
C HIS A 193 -6.20 -24.74 1.78
N SER A 194 -5.51 -25.54 0.95
CA SER A 194 -4.23 -25.19 0.29
C SER A 194 -4.29 -24.03 -0.70
N THR A 195 -5.50 -23.76 -1.23
CA THR A 195 -5.75 -22.61 -2.13
C THR A 195 -5.36 -21.29 -1.50
N TYR A 196 -5.43 -21.17 -0.17
CA TYR A 196 -5.16 -19.91 0.52
C TYR A 196 -3.68 -19.78 0.89
N GLN A 197 -3.08 -18.65 0.50
CA GLN A 197 -1.82 -18.18 1.04
C GLN A 197 -2.09 -16.93 1.91
N ASN A 198 -1.62 -16.95 3.16
CA ASN A 198 -1.70 -15.80 4.04
C ASN A 198 -0.75 -14.70 3.54
N LEU A 199 -1.22 -13.45 3.52
CA LEU A 199 -0.45 -12.31 3.02
C LEU A 199 -0.03 -11.35 4.13
N ALA A 200 -0.87 -11.19 5.15
CA ALA A 200 -0.61 -10.31 6.27
C ALA A 200 -1.11 -10.93 7.57
N TYR A 201 -0.36 -10.67 8.63
CA TYR A 201 -0.61 -11.15 9.97
C TYR A 201 -0.59 -9.97 10.95
N SER A 202 -1.33 -10.11 12.04
CA SER A 202 -1.43 -9.12 13.10
C SER A 202 -1.51 -9.80 14.46
N ARG A 203 -1.43 -8.99 15.52
CA ARG A 203 -1.60 -9.40 16.92
C ARG A 203 -2.95 -8.90 17.43
N LEU A 204 -3.48 -9.56 18.45
CA LEU A 204 -4.64 -9.02 19.17
C LEU A 204 -4.22 -7.73 19.87
N SER A 205 -5.08 -6.72 19.85
CA SER A 205 -4.83 -5.44 20.51
C SER A 205 -4.61 -5.65 22.01
N SER A 206 -3.51 -5.11 22.53
CA SER A 206 -3.17 -5.11 23.95
C SER A 206 -4.28 -4.50 24.83
N LYS A 207 -5.10 -3.58 24.30
CA LYS A 207 -6.27 -3.00 25.01
C LYS A 207 -7.32 -4.05 25.42
N TYR A 208 -7.38 -5.18 24.72
CA TYR A 208 -8.27 -6.28 25.08
C TYR A 208 -7.68 -7.17 26.18
N LEU A 209 -6.36 -7.18 26.34
CA LEU A 209 -5.65 -8.00 27.32
C LEU A 209 -5.64 -7.37 28.72
N GLU A 210 -5.90 -6.07 28.85
CA GLU A 210 -6.03 -5.38 30.15
C GLU A 210 -7.27 -5.79 30.96
N PHE A 211 -8.16 -6.63 30.40
CA PHE A 211 -9.40 -7.09 31.04
C PHE A 211 -9.43 -8.58 31.39
N GLU A 212 -8.37 -9.35 31.10
CA GLU A 212 -8.27 -10.77 31.46
C GLU A 212 -7.15 -10.97 32.48
N ASP A 213 -7.54 -11.21 33.74
CA ASP A 213 -6.70 -11.25 34.95
C ASP A 213 -5.98 -12.60 35.14
N ASP A 214 -5.53 -13.25 34.05
CA ASP A 214 -4.84 -14.54 34.13
C ASP A 214 -3.48 -14.54 33.40
N GLU A 215 -2.45 -14.60 34.22
CA GLU A 215 -1.02 -14.64 33.93
C GLU A 215 -0.55 -15.96 33.27
N LYS A 216 -1.32 -16.49 32.30
CA LYS A 216 -0.99 -17.72 31.56
C LYS A 216 -1.34 -17.62 30.08
N ASP A 217 -0.46 -16.93 29.35
CA ASP A 217 -0.06 -17.21 27.95
C ASP A 217 0.41 -15.94 27.22
N SER A 218 1.23 -15.11 27.86
CA SER A 218 2.02 -14.05 27.18
C SER A 218 2.90 -14.62 26.03
N ALA A 219 3.04 -15.96 25.95
CA ALA A 219 3.73 -16.70 24.90
C ALA A 219 2.88 -17.12 23.68
N THR A 220 1.54 -16.91 23.67
CA THR A 220 0.70 -17.02 22.44
C THR A 220 0.48 -15.67 21.74
N ALA A 221 1.11 -14.60 22.23
CA ALA A 221 1.10 -13.23 21.69
C ALA A 221 1.91 -13.05 20.39
N GLY A 222 1.78 -13.99 19.45
CA GLY A 222 2.42 -13.96 18.13
C GLY A 222 1.54 -13.36 17.03
N PHE A 223 2.09 -13.26 15.82
CA PHE A 223 1.39 -12.84 14.60
C PHE A 223 0.42 -13.93 14.09
N GLN A 224 -0.63 -14.23 14.86
CA GLN A 224 -1.56 -15.33 14.59
C GLN A 224 -2.79 -14.90 13.77
N PHE A 225 -3.14 -13.61 13.79
CA PHE A 225 -4.37 -13.13 13.16
C PHE A 225 -4.13 -12.76 11.71
N VAL A 226 -4.64 -13.56 10.77
CA VAL A 226 -4.48 -13.32 9.34
C VAL A 226 -5.44 -12.21 8.89
N THR A 227 -4.91 -11.09 8.41
CA THR A 227 -5.69 -9.89 8.03
C THR A 227 -5.82 -9.70 6.52
N ALA A 228 -5.10 -10.48 5.72
CA ALA A 228 -5.26 -10.56 4.27
C ALA A 228 -4.83 -11.93 3.74
N VAL A 229 -5.53 -12.42 2.72
CA VAL A 229 -5.26 -13.73 2.09
C VAL A 229 -5.31 -13.64 0.57
N MET A 230 -4.54 -14.49 -0.08
CA MET A 230 -4.66 -14.80 -1.50
C MET A 230 -5.34 -16.16 -1.65
N ASP A 231 -6.47 -16.20 -2.34
CA ASP A 231 -7.05 -17.41 -2.91
C ASP A 231 -6.42 -17.63 -4.29
N LYS A 232 -5.68 -18.73 -4.47
CA LYS A 232 -5.08 -19.10 -5.76
C LYS A 232 -6.12 -19.50 -6.80
N GLY A 233 -7.36 -19.74 -6.39
CA GLY A 233 -8.45 -20.17 -7.26
C GLY A 233 -8.46 -21.68 -7.51
N GLU A 234 -7.90 -22.51 -6.62
CA GLU A 234 -7.93 -23.97 -6.78
C GLU A 234 -9.36 -24.53 -6.68
N ILE A 235 -10.29 -23.78 -6.06
CA ILE A 235 -11.70 -24.18 -5.87
C ILE A 235 -12.56 -23.85 -7.11
N ASP A 236 -12.50 -22.62 -7.61
CA ASP A 236 -13.40 -22.11 -8.67
C ASP A 236 -12.67 -21.62 -9.93
N GLY A 237 -11.35 -21.76 -9.99
CA GLY A 237 -10.51 -21.29 -11.09
C GLY A 237 -10.29 -19.77 -11.12
N ILE A 238 -10.62 -19.06 -10.04
CA ILE A 238 -10.57 -17.58 -10.01
C ILE A 238 -9.63 -17.13 -8.89
N PRO A 239 -8.49 -16.49 -9.21
CA PRO A 239 -7.62 -15.94 -8.19
C PRO A 239 -8.27 -14.73 -7.51
N LYS A 240 -8.14 -14.65 -6.18
CA LYS A 240 -8.73 -13.56 -5.39
C LYS A 240 -7.74 -13.06 -4.34
N ILE A 241 -7.73 -11.76 -4.09
CA ILE A 241 -7.05 -11.18 -2.92
C ILE A 241 -8.11 -10.57 -2.02
N LEU A 242 -8.13 -11.01 -0.75
CA LEU A 242 -9.11 -10.59 0.24
C LEU A 242 -8.43 -9.79 1.35
N PHE A 243 -9.02 -8.63 1.67
CA PHE A 243 -8.56 -7.74 2.73
C PHE A 243 -9.55 -7.75 3.89
N GLY A 244 -9.03 -7.89 5.12
CA GLY A 244 -9.82 -7.93 6.36
C GLY A 244 -10.38 -6.58 6.80
N ASN A 245 -10.03 -5.50 6.10
CA ASN A 245 -10.53 -4.16 6.33
C ASN A 245 -10.37 -3.34 5.04
N ASP A 246 -10.93 -2.14 4.99
CA ASP A 246 -10.84 -1.27 3.81
C ASP A 246 -9.50 -0.53 3.67
N LEU A 247 -9.43 0.40 2.71
CA LEU A 247 -8.23 1.20 2.41
C LEU A 247 -7.97 2.33 3.43
N SER A 248 -8.53 2.27 4.63
CA SER A 248 -8.24 3.22 5.71
C SER A 248 -6.92 3.01 6.39
N PHE A 249 -6.38 1.79 6.31
CA PHE A 249 -5.01 1.55 6.68
C PHE A 249 -4.09 1.75 5.48
N TRP A 250 -3.07 2.61 5.61
CA TRP A 250 -2.22 3.01 4.49
C TRP A 250 -1.49 1.82 3.84
N LEU A 251 -1.13 0.79 4.61
CA LEU A 251 -0.43 -0.38 4.07
C LEU A 251 -1.33 -1.19 3.12
N HIS A 252 -2.65 -1.22 3.36
CA HIS A 252 -3.59 -1.78 2.40
C HIS A 252 -3.57 -1.06 1.05
N THR A 253 -3.36 0.25 1.03
CA THR A 253 -3.22 1.03 -0.22
C THR A 253 -2.06 0.53 -1.06
N VAL A 254 -0.90 0.25 -0.44
CA VAL A 254 0.28 -0.27 -1.15
C VAL A 254 0.09 -1.74 -1.53
N MET A 255 -0.46 -2.58 -0.64
CA MET A 255 -0.81 -3.97 -0.95
C MET A 255 -1.80 -4.06 -2.11
N MET A 256 -2.72 -3.11 -2.22
CA MET A 256 -3.68 -3.03 -3.31
C MET A 256 -3.00 -2.73 -4.65
N MET A 257 -1.90 -1.97 -4.68
CA MET A 257 -1.13 -1.75 -5.92
C MET A 257 -0.54 -3.06 -6.45
N ASP A 258 0.02 -3.89 -5.56
CA ASP A 258 0.57 -5.20 -5.91
C ASP A 258 -0.52 -6.20 -6.30
N THR A 259 -1.64 -6.17 -5.58
CA THR A 259 -2.86 -6.93 -5.90
C THR A 259 -3.36 -6.61 -7.30
N LEU A 260 -3.46 -5.34 -7.67
CA LEU A 260 -3.91 -4.92 -8.99
C LEU A 260 -2.92 -5.38 -10.06
N SER A 261 -1.62 -5.27 -9.83
CA SER A 261 -0.60 -5.77 -10.75
C SER A 261 -0.74 -7.29 -10.97
N TYR A 262 -0.90 -8.06 -9.90
CA TYR A 262 -0.99 -9.51 -9.95
C TYR A 262 -2.28 -10.01 -10.62
N LEU A 263 -3.45 -9.57 -10.12
CA LEU A 263 -4.76 -10.06 -10.60
C LEU A 263 -5.13 -9.58 -12.00
N SER A 264 -4.40 -8.57 -12.52
CA SER A 264 -4.57 -8.08 -13.89
C SER A 264 -3.47 -8.53 -14.85
N PHE A 265 -2.59 -9.45 -14.44
CA PHE A 265 -1.49 -9.96 -15.26
C PHE A 265 -0.57 -8.82 -15.76
N GLY A 266 -0.33 -7.84 -14.90
CA GLY A 266 0.45 -6.64 -15.18
C GLY A 266 -0.30 -5.55 -15.95
N LYS A 267 -1.57 -5.74 -16.34
CA LYS A 267 -2.29 -4.75 -17.16
C LYS A 267 -2.51 -3.42 -16.43
N LEU A 268 -2.68 -3.45 -15.12
CA LEU A 268 -2.88 -2.29 -14.25
C LEU A 268 -1.62 -1.92 -13.47
N GLU A 269 -0.45 -2.43 -13.86
CA GLU A 269 0.80 -2.10 -13.16
C GLU A 269 1.24 -0.67 -13.46
N LEU A 270 1.77 0.02 -12.44
CA LEU A 270 2.47 1.29 -12.63
C LEU A 270 3.98 1.06 -12.74
N THR A 271 4.69 1.98 -13.39
CA THR A 271 6.17 2.00 -13.37
C THR A 271 6.69 1.93 -11.94
N LEU A 272 7.85 1.29 -11.73
CA LEU A 272 8.56 1.31 -10.45
C LEU A 272 9.46 2.55 -10.31
N GLU A 273 9.58 3.37 -11.35
CA GLU A 273 10.29 4.64 -11.30
C GLU A 273 9.62 5.60 -10.33
N ARG A 274 10.42 6.21 -9.45
CA ARG A 274 9.97 7.19 -8.47
C ARG A 274 10.82 8.44 -8.64
N TYR A 275 10.15 9.58 -8.70
CA TYR A 275 10.80 10.88 -8.75
C TYR A 275 10.76 11.46 -7.33
N ILE A 276 11.90 11.95 -6.86
CA ILE A 276 12.03 12.65 -5.58
C ILE A 276 12.46 14.07 -5.91
N GLN A 277 11.67 15.04 -5.45
CA GLN A 277 12.00 16.46 -5.52
C GLN A 277 11.96 17.02 -4.11
N VAL A 278 12.99 17.76 -3.73
CA VAL A 278 13.07 18.47 -2.46
C VAL A 278 13.20 19.95 -2.77
N ASP A 279 12.13 20.68 -2.48
CA ASP A 279 12.07 22.13 -2.63
C ASP A 279 12.57 22.79 -1.34
N VAL A 280 13.51 23.72 -1.49
CA VAL A 280 14.00 24.59 -0.40
C VAL A 280 13.57 26.01 -0.73
N ASP A 281 12.48 26.44 -0.13
CA ASP A 281 11.93 27.79 -0.29
C ASP A 281 12.64 28.81 0.61
N ASP A 282 12.31 30.09 0.41
CA ASP A 282 12.78 31.23 1.21
C ASP A 282 14.30 31.41 1.22
N ILE A 283 14.99 30.96 0.16
CA ILE A 283 16.40 31.29 -0.04
C ILE A 283 16.56 32.80 -0.18
N PHE A 284 17.52 33.33 0.56
CA PHE A 284 17.75 34.76 0.82
C PHE A 284 16.67 35.47 1.62
N VAL A 285 15.62 34.81 2.10
CA VAL A 285 14.54 35.44 2.88
C VAL A 285 14.73 35.13 4.37
N GLY A 286 14.27 36.01 5.25
CA GLY A 286 14.27 35.79 6.70
C GLY A 286 14.82 36.96 7.50
N LYS A 287 14.62 36.88 8.83
CA LYS A 287 15.24 37.82 9.78
C LYS A 287 16.74 37.52 9.89
N LYS A 288 17.55 38.53 10.20
CA LYS A 288 18.99 38.31 10.49
C LYS A 288 19.16 37.32 11.65
N GLY A 289 20.13 36.43 11.54
CA GLY A 289 20.46 35.38 12.51
C GLY A 289 19.79 34.03 12.27
N ILE A 290 19.03 33.86 11.18
CA ILE A 290 18.39 32.57 10.81
C ILE A 290 18.57 32.23 9.32
N ARG A 291 19.32 33.04 8.56
CA ARG A 291 19.60 32.76 7.14
C ARG A 291 20.75 31.75 7.04
N MET A 292 20.90 31.15 5.88
CA MET A 292 21.97 30.18 5.63
C MET A 292 23.34 30.85 5.75
N THR A 293 24.24 30.20 6.48
CA THR A 293 25.66 30.54 6.52
C THR A 293 26.44 29.68 5.52
N VAL A 294 27.72 29.99 5.29
CA VAL A 294 28.60 29.16 4.46
C VAL A 294 28.60 27.69 4.89
N ASP A 295 28.64 27.42 6.20
CA ASP A 295 28.63 26.06 6.74
C ASP A 295 27.33 25.31 6.38
N ASP A 296 26.18 25.99 6.39
CA ASP A 296 24.90 25.40 5.99
C ASP A 296 24.87 25.07 4.49
N VAL A 297 25.47 25.93 3.66
CA VAL A 297 25.57 25.71 2.22
C VAL A 297 26.47 24.51 1.90
N GLU A 298 27.61 24.38 2.58
CA GLU A 298 28.47 23.21 2.44
C GLU A 298 27.79 21.92 2.91
N ALA A 299 27.00 22.00 3.99
CA ALA A 299 26.21 20.85 4.45
C ALA A 299 25.12 20.45 3.43
N LEU A 300 24.51 21.43 2.74
CA LEU A 300 23.56 21.19 1.66
C LEU A 300 24.23 20.49 0.47
N VAL A 301 25.39 20.98 0.02
CA VAL A 301 26.19 20.37 -1.06
C VAL A 301 26.59 18.94 -0.68
N ALA A 302 27.16 18.73 0.50
CA ALA A 302 27.56 17.40 0.97
C ALA A 302 26.36 16.44 1.08
N THR A 303 25.18 16.95 1.43
CA THR A 303 23.95 16.15 1.46
C THR A 303 23.45 15.81 0.06
N GLN A 304 23.52 16.74 -0.89
CA GLN A 304 23.20 16.48 -2.29
C GLN A 304 24.12 15.39 -2.87
N ASP A 305 25.43 15.51 -2.66
CA ASP A 305 26.42 14.52 -3.13
C ASP A 305 26.16 13.13 -2.53
N ARG A 306 25.71 13.07 -1.29
CA ARG A 306 25.32 11.80 -0.65
C ARG A 306 24.07 11.21 -1.29
N LEU A 307 23.03 12.03 -1.50
CA LEU A 307 21.76 11.56 -2.07
C LEU A 307 21.88 11.18 -3.55
N GLN A 308 22.76 11.83 -4.32
CA GLN A 308 23.08 11.47 -5.70
C GLN A 308 23.67 10.06 -5.86
N LYS A 309 24.20 9.46 -4.80
CA LYS A 309 24.69 8.06 -4.82
C LYS A 309 23.55 7.06 -4.87
N ASP A 310 22.39 7.41 -4.31
CA ASP A 310 21.23 6.53 -4.16
C ASP A 310 20.07 6.92 -5.10
N VAL A 311 20.02 8.18 -5.54
CA VAL A 311 18.96 8.76 -6.37
C VAL A 311 19.59 9.41 -7.59
N ASP A 312 19.37 8.81 -8.75
CA ASP A 312 19.92 9.28 -10.03
C ASP A 312 19.47 10.72 -10.33
N GLY A 313 20.43 11.57 -10.71
CA GLY A 313 20.20 12.97 -11.04
C GLY A 313 19.68 13.85 -9.89
N PHE A 314 19.74 13.42 -8.63
CA PHE A 314 19.19 14.20 -7.51
C PHE A 314 19.81 15.59 -7.40
N GLN A 315 18.95 16.61 -7.30
CA GLN A 315 19.33 17.99 -7.01
C GLN A 315 18.28 18.62 -6.08
N PHE A 316 18.73 19.51 -5.20
CA PHE A 316 17.82 20.40 -4.48
C PHE A 316 17.24 21.43 -5.45
N ASN A 317 15.95 21.71 -5.32
CA ASN A 317 15.30 22.78 -6.07
C ASN A 317 15.16 24.01 -5.17
N LEU A 318 15.92 25.07 -5.45
CA LEU A 318 16.01 26.25 -4.59
C LEU A 318 15.04 27.36 -5.05
N GLY A 319 14.04 27.66 -4.23
CA GLY A 319 13.15 28.81 -4.39
C GLY A 319 13.73 30.03 -3.68
N TYR A 320 14.12 31.06 -4.44
CA TYR A 320 14.79 32.26 -3.90
C TYR A 320 14.05 33.56 -4.21
N SER A 321 14.26 34.57 -3.37
CA SER A 321 13.81 35.95 -3.62
C SER A 321 15.00 36.90 -3.72
N GLY A 322 15.36 37.28 -4.95
CA GLY A 322 16.52 38.12 -5.22
C GLY A 322 16.46 39.51 -4.55
N GLY A 323 15.27 40.00 -4.19
CA GLY A 323 15.11 41.28 -3.48
C GLY A 323 15.73 41.30 -2.07
N PHE A 324 16.04 40.13 -1.50
CA PHE A 324 16.65 39.99 -0.18
C PHE A 324 18.09 39.46 -0.22
N TYR A 325 18.71 39.36 -1.40
CA TYR A 325 20.11 38.97 -1.54
C TYR A 325 21.02 39.96 -0.78
N LEU A 326 21.97 39.44 0.01
CA LEU A 326 22.89 40.24 0.83
C LEU A 326 22.19 41.23 1.78
N SER A 327 21.07 40.79 2.36
CA SER A 327 20.31 41.56 3.36
C SER A 327 20.51 41.04 4.79
N GLY A 328 21.41 40.08 4.98
CA GLY A 328 21.72 39.41 6.25
C GLY A 328 22.75 40.15 7.10
N ASN A 329 23.41 39.39 7.97
CA ASN A 329 24.69 39.76 8.58
C ASN A 329 25.87 39.29 7.70
N GLU A 330 27.10 39.62 8.08
CA GLU A 330 28.30 39.29 7.28
C GLU A 330 28.44 37.79 6.99
N GLU A 331 28.22 36.91 7.97
CA GLU A 331 28.32 35.46 7.80
C GLU A 331 27.21 34.88 6.89
N GLU A 332 25.99 35.43 7.01
CA GLU A 332 24.85 35.07 6.17
C GLU A 332 25.03 35.55 4.73
N ASP A 333 25.55 36.76 4.54
CA ASP A 333 25.82 37.34 3.23
C ASP A 333 26.94 36.57 2.49
N GLU A 334 27.93 36.02 3.21
CA GLU A 334 28.88 35.08 2.63
C GLU A 334 28.23 33.74 2.26
N GLY A 335 27.26 33.26 3.05
CA GLY A 335 26.43 32.11 2.70
C GLY A 335 25.65 32.32 1.39
N ASP A 336 25.01 33.49 1.24
CA ASP A 336 24.30 33.89 0.02
C ASP A 336 25.23 33.86 -1.21
N LYS A 337 26.47 34.36 -1.09
CA LYS A 337 27.47 34.31 -2.18
C LYS A 337 27.88 32.88 -2.49
N ARG A 338 28.12 32.07 -1.45
CA ARG A 338 28.53 30.67 -1.59
C ARG A 338 27.49 29.83 -2.32
N LEU A 339 26.20 30.09 -2.10
CA LEU A 339 25.09 29.45 -2.84
C LEU A 339 25.14 29.73 -4.34
N LEU A 340 25.60 30.92 -4.75
CA LEU A 340 25.73 31.32 -6.14
C LEU A 340 27.08 30.94 -6.77
N GLY A 341 27.97 30.27 -6.01
CA GLY A 341 29.31 29.90 -6.46
C GLY A 341 30.25 31.10 -6.63
N ARG A 342 30.05 32.17 -5.85
CA ARG A 342 30.85 33.40 -5.88
C ARG A 342 31.76 33.55 -4.67
#